data_AF-A0A356ZCB4-F1
#
_entry.id   AF-A0A356ZCB4-F1
#
_cell.length_a   1.000
_cell.length_b   1.000
_cell.length_c   1.000
_cell.angle_alpha   90.00
_cell.angle_beta   90.00
_cell.angle_gamma   90.00
#
_symmetry.space_group_name_H-M   'P 1'
#
loop_
_entity.id
_entity.type
_entity.pdbx_description
1 polymer ?
#
loop_
_entity_poly.entity_id
_entity_poly.type
_entity_poly.pdbx_seq_one_letter_code
_entity_poly.pdbx_strand_id
1 'polypeptide(L)'
;FRYAVDAATWRKLQYIIKVGNLAVHTGKAITRNDAVLSLAILFEFVQWIDYCYGSAYQERKFNEKLIPEANGNLEAAKLIEEKEQEIARLLSELRQKSAELTAHKEEHKAERAFTPEDLSEFATRKKYIDVDLKMLGWRFSQIDRKDCVEEELPVVGMPRTVGSGEGFVDYVLWGKDGMPLALIEAKRTFKDARQGTHQAQLYANCLEQMTGRRPIIFNTNGYDYFIWDDQTGPQRRVSSVFSRDDLQRLVNRRASRKQLSGVAIDDRITDRYYQKQAVRAVCANLEGGHMRSLLVMATGTGKTRTVVSLTDVLSRGGYVTNTLFLADRTALVGQAKDVFKKLLPEMSLCNLLSNK
;
A
#
# COMPACT_ATOMS: atom_id res chain seq x y z
N PHE A 1 -7.84 -18.53 1.39
CA PHE A 1 -7.83 -18.04 -0.01
C PHE A 1 -6.45 -17.54 -0.44
N ARG A 2 -5.86 -16.51 0.18
CA ARG A 2 -4.51 -15.99 -0.17
C ARG A 2 -3.38 -17.03 -0.28
N TYR A 3 -3.43 -18.09 0.52
CA TYR A 3 -2.44 -19.19 0.50
C TYR A 3 -2.81 -20.33 -0.46
N ALA A 4 -4.01 -20.30 -1.04
CA ALA A 4 -4.51 -21.36 -1.93
C ALA A 4 -4.32 -21.03 -3.42
N VAL A 5 -4.10 -19.75 -3.74
CA VAL A 5 -3.88 -19.20 -5.08
C VAL A 5 -2.39 -18.90 -5.25
N ASP A 6 -1.85 -19.12 -6.45
CA ASP A 6 -0.47 -18.73 -6.75
C ASP A 6 -0.23 -17.24 -6.47
N ALA A 7 0.98 -16.90 -6.00
CA ALA A 7 1.30 -15.55 -5.59
C ALA A 7 1.21 -14.53 -6.74
N ALA A 8 1.51 -14.93 -7.98
CA ALA A 8 1.43 -14.05 -9.15
C ALA A 8 -0.03 -13.73 -9.51
N THR A 9 -0.90 -14.74 -9.52
CA THR A 9 -2.35 -14.57 -9.78
C THR A 9 -3.03 -13.79 -8.66
N TRP A 10 -2.71 -14.08 -7.39
CA TRP A 10 -3.29 -13.36 -6.25
C TRP A 10 -2.98 -11.86 -6.27
N ARG A 11 -1.76 -11.47 -6.67
CA ARG A 11 -1.36 -10.06 -6.73
C ARG A 11 -2.19 -9.27 -7.75
N LYS A 12 -2.47 -9.85 -8.92
CA LYS A 12 -3.32 -9.24 -9.96
C LYS A 12 -4.72 -8.91 -9.42
N LEU A 13 -5.33 -9.79 -8.62
CA LEU A 13 -6.67 -9.58 -8.06
C LEU A 13 -6.81 -8.32 -7.19
N GLN A 14 -5.71 -7.83 -6.60
CA GLN A 14 -5.73 -6.58 -5.83
C GLN A 14 -6.12 -5.38 -6.69
N TYR A 15 -5.81 -5.39 -7.99
CA TYR A 15 -6.21 -4.35 -8.93
C TYR A 15 -7.73 -4.25 -9.04
N ILE A 16 -8.44 -5.39 -9.16
CA ILE A 16 -9.91 -5.42 -9.23
C ILE A 16 -10.52 -4.81 -7.96
N ILE A 17 -10.00 -5.16 -6.78
CA ILE A 17 -10.48 -4.62 -5.50
C ILE A 17 -10.28 -3.10 -5.45
N LYS A 18 -9.11 -2.61 -5.87
CA LYS A 18 -8.80 -1.17 -5.91
C LYS A 18 -9.75 -0.41 -6.84
N VAL A 19 -9.90 -0.88 -8.09
CA VAL A 19 -10.78 -0.25 -9.09
C VAL A 19 -12.24 -0.29 -8.64
N GLY A 20 -12.70 -1.41 -8.09
CA GLY A 20 -14.05 -1.54 -7.55
C GLY A 20 -14.32 -0.56 -6.41
N ASN A 21 -13.41 -0.44 -5.44
CA ASN A 21 -13.51 0.54 -4.36
C ASN A 21 -13.53 1.98 -4.88
N LEU A 22 -12.74 2.26 -5.93
CA LEU A 22 -12.72 3.58 -6.56
C LEU A 22 -14.08 3.93 -7.17
N ALA A 23 -14.68 3.00 -7.91
CA ALA A 23 -15.97 3.15 -8.57
C ALA A 23 -17.12 3.40 -7.57
N VAL A 24 -17.11 2.68 -6.45
CA VAL A 24 -18.19 2.75 -5.45
C VAL A 24 -18.06 3.96 -4.52
N HIS A 25 -16.85 4.29 -4.05
CA HIS A 25 -16.68 5.22 -2.92
C HIS A 25 -16.17 6.61 -3.28
N THR A 26 -15.57 6.81 -4.46
CA THR A 26 -14.86 8.07 -4.77
C THR A 26 -15.52 8.93 -5.84
N GLY A 27 -16.55 8.42 -6.52
CA GLY A 27 -17.21 9.12 -7.63
C GLY A 27 -16.31 9.40 -8.84
N LYS A 28 -15.06 8.93 -8.85
CA LYS A 28 -14.13 9.08 -9.98
C LYS A 28 -14.54 8.16 -11.12
N ALA A 29 -14.52 8.69 -12.35
CA ALA A 29 -14.83 7.92 -13.55
C ALA A 29 -13.76 6.85 -13.80
N ILE A 30 -14.21 5.60 -13.99
CA ILE A 30 -13.37 4.47 -14.41
C ILE A 30 -13.27 4.49 -15.93
N THR A 31 -12.05 4.37 -16.47
CA THR A 31 -11.89 4.33 -17.93
C THR A 31 -12.24 2.96 -18.50
N ARG A 32 -12.56 2.90 -19.80
CA ARG A 32 -12.77 1.61 -20.50
C ARG A 32 -11.56 0.68 -20.32
N ASN A 33 -10.34 1.22 -20.35
CA ASN A 33 -9.12 0.43 -20.20
C ASN A 33 -8.98 -0.19 -18.80
N ASP A 34 -9.36 0.53 -17.75
CA ASP A 34 -9.35 0.00 -16.38
C ASP A 34 -10.37 -1.15 -16.21
N ALA A 35 -11.54 -1.01 -16.83
CA ALA A 35 -12.56 -2.04 -16.85
C ALA A 35 -12.11 -3.28 -17.63
N VAL A 36 -11.53 -3.09 -18.83
CA VAL A 36 -10.97 -4.17 -19.65
C VAL A 36 -9.85 -4.91 -18.90
N LEU A 37 -8.95 -4.20 -18.23
CA LEU A 37 -7.89 -4.83 -17.45
C LEU A 37 -8.44 -5.61 -16.26
N SER A 38 -9.48 -5.10 -15.58
CA SER A 38 -10.18 -5.83 -14.51
C SER A 38 -10.81 -7.12 -15.03
N LEU A 39 -11.43 -7.09 -16.21
CA LEU A 39 -11.98 -8.27 -16.89
C LEU A 39 -10.89 -9.26 -17.30
N ALA A 40 -9.75 -8.79 -17.81
CA ALA A 40 -8.63 -9.64 -18.18
C ALA A 40 -8.05 -10.37 -16.97
N ILE A 41 -7.88 -9.67 -15.84
CA ILE A 41 -7.41 -10.26 -14.59
C ILE A 41 -8.41 -11.28 -14.05
N LEU A 42 -9.72 -10.97 -14.11
CA LEU A 42 -10.76 -11.90 -13.69
C LEU A 42 -10.77 -13.15 -14.58
N PHE A 43 -10.63 -12.99 -15.89
CA PHE A 43 -10.53 -14.09 -16.84
C PHE A 43 -9.33 -15.00 -16.52
N GLU A 44 -8.15 -14.42 -16.27
CA GLU A 44 -6.96 -15.16 -15.86
C GLU A 44 -7.18 -15.94 -14.56
N PHE A 45 -7.86 -15.33 -13.59
CA PHE A 45 -8.19 -16.00 -12.34
C PHE A 45 -9.18 -17.17 -12.54
N VAL A 46 -10.21 -16.99 -13.36
CA VAL A 46 -11.16 -18.07 -13.72
C VAL A 46 -10.45 -19.19 -14.47
N GLN A 47 -9.56 -18.84 -15.39
CA GLN A 47 -8.71 -19.81 -16.09
C GLN A 47 -7.80 -20.58 -15.13
N TRP A 48 -7.24 -19.92 -14.11
CA TRP A 48 -6.46 -20.59 -13.08
C TRP A 48 -7.31 -21.57 -12.25
N ILE A 49 -8.58 -21.23 -11.97
CA ILE A 49 -9.53 -22.16 -11.34
C ILE A 49 -9.75 -23.38 -12.24
N ASP A 50 -10.08 -23.18 -13.52
CA ASP A 50 -10.29 -24.26 -14.50
C ASP A 50 -9.02 -25.13 -14.65
N TYR A 51 -7.84 -24.50 -14.65
CA TYR A 51 -6.56 -25.20 -14.64
C TYR A 51 -6.38 -26.09 -13.41
N CYS A 52 -6.69 -25.58 -12.21
CA CYS A 52 -6.50 -26.31 -10.95
C CYS A 52 -7.56 -27.37 -10.67
N TYR A 53 -8.81 -27.17 -11.11
CA TYR A 53 -9.96 -27.96 -10.66
C TYR A 53 -10.85 -28.44 -11.82
N GLY A 54 -10.63 -27.98 -13.05
CA GLY A 54 -11.39 -28.37 -14.23
C GLY A 54 -11.00 -29.77 -14.71
N SER A 55 -12.03 -30.57 -15.03
CA SER A 55 -11.88 -31.93 -15.55
C SER A 55 -11.31 -31.99 -16.97
N ALA A 56 -11.52 -30.94 -17.77
CA ALA A 56 -11.08 -30.86 -19.17
C ALA A 56 -10.50 -29.48 -19.49
N TYR A 57 -9.44 -29.11 -18.77
CA TYR A 57 -8.79 -27.81 -18.95
C TYR A 57 -8.31 -27.62 -20.39
N GLN A 58 -8.63 -26.46 -20.96
CA GLN A 58 -8.05 -25.96 -22.20
C GLN A 58 -7.57 -24.55 -21.98
N GLU A 59 -6.32 -24.28 -22.37
CA GLU A 59 -5.78 -22.94 -22.31
C GLU A 59 -6.52 -22.02 -23.29
N ARG A 60 -6.94 -20.87 -22.79
CA ARG A 60 -7.64 -19.82 -23.53
C ARG A 60 -6.88 -18.51 -23.31
N LYS A 61 -7.07 -17.50 -24.15
CA LYS A 61 -6.46 -16.19 -23.92
C LYS A 61 -7.55 -15.14 -23.88
N PHE A 62 -7.38 -14.17 -22.99
CA PHE A 62 -8.29 -13.04 -22.93
C PHE A 62 -8.26 -12.30 -24.27
N ASN A 63 -9.43 -12.08 -24.85
CA ASN A 63 -9.59 -11.37 -26.12
C ASN A 63 -10.59 -10.23 -25.94
N GLU A 64 -10.07 -9.00 -25.92
CA GLU A 64 -10.86 -7.79 -25.73
C GLU A 64 -11.95 -7.60 -26.81
N LYS A 65 -11.74 -8.13 -28.03
CA LYS A 65 -12.72 -8.02 -29.13
C LYS A 65 -14.01 -8.80 -28.89
N LEU A 66 -14.00 -9.71 -27.91
CA LEU A 66 -15.19 -10.48 -27.52
C LEU A 66 -16.04 -9.75 -26.48
N ILE A 67 -15.61 -8.58 -26.01
CA ILE A 67 -16.42 -7.77 -25.09
C ILE A 67 -17.60 -7.20 -25.90
N PRO A 68 -18.86 -7.50 -25.50
CA PRO A 68 -20.02 -7.01 -26.23
C PRO A 68 -20.11 -5.48 -26.16
N GLU A 69 -20.53 -4.84 -27.25
CA GLU A 69 -20.85 -3.41 -27.24
C GLU A 69 -22.13 -3.19 -26.43
N ALA A 70 -22.09 -2.23 -25.51
CA ALA A 70 -23.20 -1.95 -24.62
C ALA A 70 -24.34 -1.27 -25.39
N ASN A 71 -25.32 -2.05 -25.84
CA ASN A 71 -26.63 -1.52 -26.20
C ASN A 71 -27.38 -1.21 -24.91
N GLY A 72 -27.62 0.08 -24.65
CA GLY A 72 -28.13 0.58 -23.38
C GLY A 72 -29.40 -0.14 -22.91
N ASN A 73 -29.25 -0.95 -21.86
CA ASN A 73 -30.22 -1.15 -20.78
C ASN A 73 -29.54 -1.95 -19.66
N LEU A 74 -29.13 -1.27 -18.59
CA LEU A 74 -28.62 -1.90 -17.38
C LEU A 74 -29.76 -2.09 -16.38
N GLU A 75 -30.58 -3.12 -16.56
CA GLU A 75 -31.38 -3.71 -15.47
C GLU A 75 -30.48 -4.53 -14.51
N ALA A 76 -29.34 -3.98 -14.11
CA ALA A 76 -28.35 -4.70 -13.30
C ALA A 76 -28.76 -4.84 -11.82
N ALA A 77 -29.67 -4.02 -11.33
CA ALA A 77 -30.01 -3.98 -9.90
C ALA A 77 -30.97 -5.11 -9.45
N LYS A 78 -31.91 -5.55 -10.31
CA LYS A 78 -32.85 -6.64 -9.97
C LYS A 78 -32.21 -8.04 -10.06
N LEU A 79 -31.18 -8.20 -10.89
CA LEU A 79 -30.50 -9.49 -11.08
C LEU A 79 -29.59 -9.87 -9.89
N ILE A 80 -29.18 -8.90 -9.05
CA ILE A 80 -28.24 -9.13 -7.95
C ILE A 80 -28.92 -9.87 -6.78
N GLU A 81 -30.15 -9.49 -6.43
CA GLU A 81 -30.87 -10.03 -5.27
C GLU A 81 -31.35 -11.48 -5.49
N GLU A 82 -31.82 -11.81 -6.70
CA GLU A 82 -32.16 -13.19 -7.09
C GLU A 82 -30.91 -14.10 -7.15
N LYS A 83 -29.73 -13.54 -7.43
CA LYS A 83 -28.46 -14.30 -7.50
C LYS A 83 -27.85 -14.54 -6.12
N GLU A 84 -28.18 -13.77 -5.09
CA GLU A 84 -27.62 -13.96 -3.74
C GLU A 84 -28.06 -15.28 -3.09
N GLN A 85 -29.33 -15.67 -3.26
CA GLN A 85 -29.84 -16.95 -2.76
C GLN A 85 -29.20 -18.14 -3.48
N GLU A 86 -29.00 -18.01 -4.79
CA GLU A 86 -28.35 -19.03 -5.61
C GLU A 86 -26.85 -19.15 -5.27
N ILE A 87 -26.16 -18.02 -5.01
CA ILE A 87 -24.77 -18.02 -4.53
C ILE A 87 -24.65 -18.75 -3.19
N ALA A 88 -25.58 -18.53 -2.25
CA ALA A 88 -25.56 -19.20 -0.95
C ALA A 88 -25.73 -20.72 -1.08
N ARG A 89 -26.63 -21.17 -1.97
CA ARG A 89 -26.83 -22.59 -2.28
C ARG A 89 -25.59 -23.21 -2.92
N LEU A 90 -25.04 -22.58 -3.95
CA LEU A 90 -23.84 -23.04 -4.65
C LEU A 90 -22.62 -23.10 -3.72
N LEU A 91 -22.48 -22.16 -2.78
CA LEU A 91 -21.42 -22.20 -1.76
C LEU A 91 -21.54 -23.41 -0.82
N SER A 92 -22.76 -23.86 -0.52
CA SER A 92 -22.99 -25.05 0.31
C SER A 92 -22.63 -26.33 -0.45
N GLU A 93 -23.05 -26.45 -1.71
CA GLU A 93 -22.67 -27.56 -2.60
C GLU A 93 -21.16 -27.60 -2.84
N LEU A 94 -20.52 -26.45 -3.03
CA LEU A 94 -19.07 -26.35 -3.19
C LEU A 94 -18.32 -26.79 -1.93
N ARG A 95 -18.82 -26.49 -0.73
CA ARG A 95 -18.22 -26.96 0.53
C ARG A 95 -18.25 -28.48 0.62
N GLN A 96 -19.33 -29.12 0.20
CA GLN A 96 -19.45 -30.58 0.17
C GLN A 96 -18.49 -31.21 -0.85
N LYS A 97 -18.33 -30.60 -2.03
CA LYS A 97 -17.43 -31.11 -3.10
C LYS A 97 -15.97 -30.65 -2.97
N SER A 98 -15.67 -29.71 -2.08
CA SER A 98 -14.34 -29.10 -1.97
C SER A 98 -13.25 -30.09 -1.54
N ALA A 99 -13.60 -31.10 -0.75
CA ALA A 99 -12.65 -32.14 -0.31
C ALA A 99 -12.17 -33.01 -1.49
N GLU A 100 -13.10 -33.43 -2.36
CA GLU A 100 -12.81 -34.23 -3.56
C GLU A 100 -12.01 -33.42 -4.59
N LEU A 101 -12.41 -32.17 -4.85
CA LEU A 101 -11.70 -31.30 -5.81
C LEU A 101 -10.31 -30.88 -5.34
N THR A 102 -10.09 -30.78 -4.02
CA THR A 102 -8.77 -30.44 -3.47
C THR A 102 -7.80 -31.62 -3.57
N ALA A 103 -8.29 -32.87 -3.57
CA ALA A 103 -7.47 -34.07 -3.67
C ALA A 103 -6.71 -34.16 -5.00
N HIS A 104 -7.36 -33.80 -6.11
CA HIS A 104 -6.76 -33.82 -7.45
C HIS A 104 -5.94 -32.57 -7.80
N LYS A 105 -5.93 -31.55 -6.93
CA LYS A 105 -5.23 -30.28 -7.18
C LYS A 105 -3.73 -30.46 -7.39
N GLU A 106 -3.09 -31.29 -6.57
CA GLU A 106 -1.63 -31.50 -6.64
C GLU A 106 -1.26 -32.39 -7.84
N GLU A 107 -2.14 -33.32 -8.23
CA GLU A 107 -2.01 -34.13 -9.47
C GLU A 107 -2.12 -33.23 -10.72
N HIS A 108 -3.14 -32.39 -10.81
CA HIS A 108 -3.31 -31.46 -11.93
C HIS A 108 -2.19 -30.43 -12.05
N LYS A 109 -1.63 -29.96 -10.93
CA LYS A 109 -0.45 -29.08 -10.95
C LYS A 109 0.83 -29.78 -11.43
N ALA A 110 0.95 -31.08 -11.23
CA ALA A 110 2.12 -31.85 -11.68
C ALA A 110 2.06 -32.17 -13.17
N GLU A 111 0.85 -32.38 -13.71
CA GLU A 111 0.64 -32.75 -15.12
C GLU A 111 0.50 -31.57 -16.07
N ARG A 112 0.14 -30.39 -15.56
CA ARG A 112 -0.20 -29.21 -16.36
C ARG A 112 0.77 -28.06 -16.06
N ALA A 113 0.95 -27.16 -17.02
CA ALA A 113 1.74 -25.94 -16.84
C ALA A 113 0.83 -24.70 -17.01
N PHE A 114 0.90 -23.76 -16.06
CA PHE A 114 0.27 -22.44 -16.16
C PHE A 114 1.36 -21.37 -16.09
N THR A 115 1.48 -20.57 -17.14
CA THR A 115 2.42 -19.45 -17.19
C THR A 115 1.62 -18.16 -17.17
N PRO A 116 1.51 -17.47 -16.02
CA PRO A 116 0.83 -16.19 -15.97
C PRO A 116 1.58 -15.15 -16.83
N GLU A 117 0.84 -14.23 -17.45
CA GLU A 117 1.43 -13.26 -18.38
C GLU A 117 2.47 -12.37 -17.67
N ASP A 118 3.73 -12.46 -18.11
CA ASP A 118 4.86 -11.66 -17.63
C ASP A 118 4.99 -10.36 -18.42
N LEU A 119 4.42 -9.30 -17.85
CA LEU A 119 4.41 -7.97 -18.46
C LEU A 119 5.83 -7.38 -18.55
N SER A 120 6.09 -6.63 -19.61
CA SER A 120 7.30 -5.80 -19.70
C SER A 120 7.29 -4.72 -18.60
N GLU A 121 8.45 -4.11 -18.34
CA GLU A 121 8.56 -3.07 -17.32
C GLU A 121 7.71 -1.85 -17.71
N PHE A 122 7.79 -1.45 -18.98
CA PHE A 122 6.94 -0.42 -19.56
C PHE A 122 5.44 -0.75 -19.39
N ALA A 123 5.02 -1.99 -19.69
CA ALA A 123 3.63 -2.39 -19.50
C ALA A 123 3.23 -2.39 -18.02
N THR A 124 4.14 -2.78 -17.11
CA THR A 124 3.93 -2.75 -15.66
C THR A 124 3.70 -1.31 -15.17
N ARG A 125 4.57 -0.40 -15.62
CA ARG A 125 4.48 1.05 -15.41
C ARG A 125 3.12 1.60 -15.83
N LYS A 126 2.75 1.40 -17.09
CA LYS A 126 1.50 1.93 -17.66
C LYS A 126 0.22 1.31 -17.10
N LYS A 127 0.22 0.00 -16.82
CA LYS A 127 -1.00 -0.70 -16.37
C LYS A 127 -1.25 -0.60 -14.86
N TYR A 128 -0.21 -0.51 -14.04
CA TYR A 128 -0.37 -0.56 -12.58
C TYR A 128 0.12 0.71 -11.89
N ILE A 129 1.36 1.13 -12.16
CA ILE A 129 1.99 2.24 -11.41
C ILE A 129 1.32 3.57 -11.77
N ASP A 130 1.12 3.85 -13.07
CA ASP A 130 0.43 5.05 -13.54
C ASP A 130 -1.00 5.15 -12.98
N VAL A 131 -1.71 4.01 -12.91
CA VAL A 131 -3.07 3.95 -12.35
C VAL A 131 -3.05 4.26 -10.86
N ASP A 132 -2.16 3.63 -10.09
CA ASP A 132 -2.01 3.90 -8.65
C ASP A 132 -1.68 5.39 -8.39
N LEU A 133 -0.78 5.98 -9.18
CA LEU A 133 -0.45 7.41 -9.08
C LEU A 133 -1.64 8.32 -9.41
N LYS A 134 -2.38 8.06 -10.49
CA LYS A 134 -3.60 8.82 -10.85
C LYS A 134 -4.68 8.68 -9.79
N MET A 135 -4.87 7.49 -9.21
CA MET A 135 -5.83 7.26 -8.14
C MET A 135 -5.52 8.12 -6.90
N LEU A 136 -4.23 8.28 -6.58
CA LEU A 136 -3.73 9.17 -5.53
C LEU A 136 -3.81 10.66 -5.86
N GLY A 137 -4.30 11.02 -7.06
CA GLY A 137 -4.49 12.40 -7.50
C GLY A 137 -3.27 13.02 -8.19
N TRP A 138 -2.26 12.23 -8.53
CA TRP A 138 -1.11 12.74 -9.29
C TRP A 138 -1.47 13.01 -10.75
N ARG A 139 -1.02 14.16 -11.26
CA ARG A 139 -1.10 14.55 -12.67
C ARG A 139 0.26 14.34 -13.32
N PHE A 140 0.28 13.79 -14.53
CA PHE A 140 1.51 13.59 -15.30
C PHE A 140 1.82 14.83 -16.13
N SER A 141 3.07 15.29 -16.12
CA SER A 141 3.56 16.41 -16.94
C SER A 141 5.07 16.30 -17.13
N GLN A 142 5.53 16.53 -18.36
CA GLN A 142 6.95 16.49 -18.74
C GLN A 142 7.62 17.87 -18.72
N ILE A 143 6.86 18.93 -18.44
CA ILE A 143 7.33 20.32 -18.57
C ILE A 143 7.16 21.08 -17.26
N ASP A 144 6.07 20.86 -16.52
CA ASP A 144 5.68 21.75 -15.43
C ASP A 144 6.58 21.65 -14.19
N ARG A 145 7.09 20.44 -13.89
CA ARG A 145 7.88 20.11 -12.69
C ARG A 145 7.34 20.67 -11.39
N LYS A 146 6.01 20.79 -11.30
CA LYS A 146 5.30 21.38 -10.17
C LYS A 146 3.95 20.70 -10.03
N ASP A 147 3.70 20.14 -8.84
CA ASP A 147 2.46 19.42 -8.54
C ASP A 147 2.14 18.35 -9.60
N CYS A 148 3.16 17.58 -9.99
CA CYS A 148 3.06 16.62 -11.08
C CYS A 148 4.04 15.45 -10.92
N VAL A 149 3.83 14.43 -11.74
CA VAL A 149 4.75 13.32 -11.98
C VAL A 149 5.41 13.55 -13.33
N GLU A 150 6.74 13.53 -13.35
CA GLU A 150 7.54 13.50 -14.58
C GLU A 150 8.09 12.08 -14.74
N GLU A 151 8.00 11.53 -15.95
CA GLU A 151 8.49 10.18 -16.25
C GLU A 151 9.80 10.25 -17.01
N GLU A 152 10.69 9.28 -16.76
CA GLU A 152 11.96 9.14 -17.48
C GLU A 152 12.81 10.41 -17.43
N LEU A 153 12.87 11.04 -16.25
CA LEU A 153 13.66 12.24 -16.05
C LEU A 153 15.15 11.91 -16.19
N PRO A 154 15.87 12.55 -17.14
CA PRO A 154 17.31 12.38 -17.23
C PRO A 154 17.99 12.99 -16.01
N VAL A 155 18.94 12.25 -15.45
CA VAL A 155 19.82 12.68 -14.36
C VAL A 155 21.27 12.53 -14.76
N VAL A 156 22.09 13.48 -14.32
CA VAL A 156 23.52 13.51 -14.56
C VAL A 156 24.28 13.24 -13.26
N GLY A 157 25.51 12.72 -13.37
CA GLY A 157 26.34 12.43 -12.20
C GLY A 157 26.24 11.00 -11.70
N MET A 158 25.66 10.09 -12.49
CA MET A 158 25.72 8.66 -12.18
C MET A 158 27.18 8.16 -12.22
N PRO A 159 27.58 7.22 -11.35
CA PRO A 159 28.92 6.66 -11.41
C PRO A 159 29.18 5.98 -12.76
N ARG A 160 30.29 6.32 -13.41
CA ARG A 160 30.69 5.71 -14.70
C ARG A 160 30.94 4.20 -14.61
N THR A 161 31.10 3.66 -13.41
CA THR A 161 31.17 2.21 -13.16
C THR A 161 29.84 1.50 -13.45
N VAL A 162 28.72 2.23 -13.51
CA VAL A 162 27.36 1.69 -13.73
C VAL A 162 26.84 2.04 -15.13
N GLY A 163 27.60 2.78 -15.96
CA GLY A 163 27.20 3.14 -17.32
C GLY A 163 27.86 4.41 -17.87
N SER A 164 27.14 5.13 -18.75
CA SER A 164 27.62 6.33 -19.43
C SER A 164 27.86 7.55 -18.51
N GLY A 165 27.41 7.49 -17.26
CA GLY A 165 27.37 8.63 -16.34
C GLY A 165 26.05 9.42 -16.38
N GLU A 166 25.15 9.01 -17.27
CA GLU A 166 23.77 9.48 -17.37
C GLU A 166 22.82 8.38 -16.88
N GLY A 167 21.64 8.78 -16.41
CA GLY A 167 20.59 7.85 -16.02
C GLY A 167 19.20 8.45 -16.23
N PHE A 168 18.18 7.62 -16.15
CA PHE A 168 16.79 8.04 -16.30
C PHE A 168 16.00 7.51 -15.11
N VAL A 169 15.38 8.40 -14.36
CA VAL A 169 14.52 8.04 -13.23
C VAL A 169 13.13 7.74 -13.77
N ASP A 170 12.59 6.54 -13.52
CA ASP A 170 11.28 6.14 -14.07
C ASP A 170 10.18 7.15 -13.75
N TYR A 171 10.13 7.61 -12.48
CA TYR A 171 9.22 8.67 -12.06
C TYR A 171 9.85 9.59 -11.03
N VAL A 172 9.62 10.90 -11.18
CA VAL A 172 9.87 11.91 -10.15
C VAL A 172 8.57 12.61 -9.78
N LEU A 173 8.27 12.63 -8.48
CA LEU A 173 7.06 13.23 -7.91
C LEU A 173 7.42 14.62 -7.40
N TRP A 174 6.93 15.65 -8.09
CA TRP A 174 7.24 17.05 -7.81
C TRP A 174 6.23 17.68 -6.85
N GLY A 175 6.74 18.40 -5.86
CA GLY A 175 5.95 19.19 -4.93
C GLY A 175 5.35 20.44 -5.58
N LYS A 176 4.47 21.12 -4.83
CA LYS A 176 3.92 22.42 -5.24
C LYS A 176 4.97 23.53 -5.27
N ASP A 177 6.08 23.33 -4.59
CA ASP A 177 7.22 24.24 -4.54
C ASP A 177 8.21 23.99 -5.68
N GLY A 178 7.94 23.03 -6.59
CA GLY A 178 8.84 22.68 -7.68
C GLY A 178 10.03 21.82 -7.26
N MET A 179 10.01 21.29 -6.04
CA MET A 179 11.10 20.49 -5.49
C MET A 179 10.71 19.00 -5.47
N PRO A 180 11.67 18.07 -5.63
CA PRO A 180 11.33 16.65 -5.70
C PRO A 180 10.93 16.14 -4.31
N LEU A 181 9.76 15.51 -4.24
CA LEU A 181 9.25 14.87 -3.02
C LEU A 181 9.66 13.40 -2.96
N ALA A 182 9.57 12.70 -4.07
CA ALA A 182 9.96 11.31 -4.18
C ALA A 182 10.41 10.94 -5.58
N LEU A 183 11.13 9.82 -5.67
CA LEU A 183 11.37 9.11 -6.92
C LEU A 183 10.83 7.69 -6.82
N ILE A 184 10.50 7.09 -7.96
CA ILE A 184 10.10 5.69 -8.05
C ILE A 184 10.99 5.00 -9.07
N GLU A 185 11.56 3.88 -8.67
CA GLU A 185 12.27 2.93 -9.53
C GLU A 185 11.38 1.71 -9.75
N ALA A 186 11.02 1.47 -11.00
CA ALA A 186 10.13 0.39 -11.38
C ALA A 186 10.91 -0.87 -11.80
N LYS A 187 10.24 -2.01 -11.67
CA LYS A 187 10.67 -3.29 -12.24
C LYS A 187 9.48 -4.01 -12.85
N ARG A 188 9.77 -4.99 -13.70
CA ARG A 188 8.78 -5.94 -14.21
C ARG A 188 8.04 -6.63 -13.07
N THR A 189 6.76 -6.90 -13.26
CA THR A 189 5.85 -7.49 -12.25
C THR A 189 6.38 -8.77 -11.59
N PHE A 190 7.09 -9.61 -12.34
CA PHE A 190 7.65 -10.88 -11.85
C PHE A 190 9.03 -10.75 -11.17
N LYS A 191 9.66 -9.57 -11.23
CA LYS A 191 10.94 -9.31 -10.56
C LYS A 191 10.71 -8.82 -9.13
N ASP A 192 11.70 -9.03 -8.27
CA ASP A 192 11.70 -8.41 -6.94
C ASP A 192 11.86 -6.91 -7.10
N ALA A 193 10.91 -6.14 -6.55
CA ALA A 193 10.92 -4.68 -6.58
C ALA A 193 12.24 -4.08 -6.07
N ARG A 194 12.92 -4.74 -5.13
CA ARG A 194 14.16 -4.25 -4.50
C ARG A 194 15.42 -4.41 -5.36
N GLN A 195 15.36 -5.08 -6.50
CA GLN A 195 16.53 -5.26 -7.38
C GLN A 195 17.12 -3.92 -7.86
N GLY A 196 16.31 -2.85 -7.91
CA GLY A 196 16.74 -1.49 -8.26
C GLY A 196 17.11 -0.59 -7.08
N THR A 197 17.21 -1.09 -5.83
CA THR A 197 17.37 -0.22 -4.66
C THR A 197 18.67 0.58 -4.67
N HIS A 198 19.80 -0.01 -5.09
CA HIS A 198 21.06 0.74 -5.19
C HIS A 198 20.99 1.81 -6.29
N GLN A 199 20.45 1.47 -7.45
CA GLN A 199 20.23 2.40 -8.56
C GLN A 199 19.35 3.58 -8.16
N ALA A 200 18.23 3.30 -7.45
CA ALA A 200 17.34 4.32 -6.93
C ALA A 200 18.02 5.28 -5.93
N GLN A 201 18.96 4.78 -5.12
CA GLN A 201 19.76 5.61 -4.23
C GLN A 201 20.70 6.55 -5.00
N LEU A 202 21.34 6.04 -6.07
CA LEU A 202 22.20 6.85 -6.93
C LEU A 202 21.39 7.96 -7.64
N TYR A 203 20.18 7.63 -8.12
CA TYR A 203 19.26 8.63 -8.67
C TYR A 203 18.85 9.69 -7.66
N ALA A 204 18.60 9.30 -6.40
CA ALA A 204 18.34 10.27 -5.35
C ALA A 204 19.56 11.18 -5.11
N ASN A 205 20.79 10.68 -5.20
CA ASN A 205 22.01 11.50 -5.07
C ASN A 205 22.09 12.53 -6.20
N CYS A 206 21.85 12.11 -7.44
CA CYS A 206 21.83 13.02 -8.60
C CYS A 206 20.75 14.10 -8.45
N LEU A 207 19.52 13.71 -8.07
CA LEU A 207 18.42 14.66 -7.87
C LEU A 207 18.70 15.64 -6.74
N GLU A 208 19.31 15.19 -5.65
CA GLU A 208 19.72 16.05 -4.55
C GLU A 208 20.80 17.05 -4.98
N GLN A 209 21.78 16.63 -5.79
CA GLN A 209 22.78 17.55 -6.35
C GLN A 209 22.16 18.57 -7.31
N MET A 210 21.19 18.15 -8.14
CA MET A 210 20.55 19.01 -9.13
C MET A 210 19.56 20.00 -8.51
N THR A 211 18.87 19.62 -7.45
CA THR A 211 17.74 20.39 -6.89
C THR A 211 17.97 20.92 -5.49
N GLY A 212 18.96 20.39 -4.75
CA GLY A 212 19.22 20.73 -3.35
C GLY A 212 18.28 20.05 -2.34
N ARG A 213 17.42 19.11 -2.77
CA ARG A 213 16.55 18.33 -1.86
C ARG A 213 16.67 16.85 -2.11
N ARG A 214 16.93 16.08 -1.06
CA ARG A 214 16.86 14.62 -1.05
C ARG A 214 15.41 14.13 -1.29
N PRO A 215 15.09 13.44 -2.39
CA PRO A 215 13.77 12.82 -2.55
C PRO A 215 13.61 11.57 -1.65
N ILE A 216 12.38 11.21 -1.32
CA ILE A 216 12.07 9.88 -0.76
C ILE A 216 12.14 8.84 -1.88
N ILE A 217 12.71 7.67 -1.62
CA ILE A 217 12.89 6.63 -2.62
C ILE A 217 11.75 5.60 -2.53
N PHE A 218 11.18 5.24 -3.68
CA PHE A 218 10.30 4.08 -3.80
C PHE A 218 10.85 3.06 -4.79
N ASN A 219 10.67 1.79 -4.46
CA ASN A 219 10.91 0.67 -5.36
C ASN A 219 9.62 -0.12 -5.53
N THR A 220 9.26 -0.45 -6.78
CA THR A 220 8.04 -1.21 -7.05
C THR A 220 8.10 -2.06 -8.30
N ASN A 221 7.27 -3.10 -8.34
CA ASN A 221 6.96 -3.91 -9.52
C ASN A 221 5.47 -3.83 -9.90
N GLY A 222 4.76 -2.79 -9.42
CA GLY A 222 3.31 -2.61 -9.59
C GLY A 222 2.45 -3.31 -8.52
N TYR A 223 3.00 -4.25 -7.76
CA TYR A 223 2.27 -4.95 -6.68
C TYR A 223 2.90 -4.78 -5.31
N ASP A 224 4.21 -4.90 -5.24
CA ASP A 224 4.97 -4.66 -4.03
C ASP A 224 5.51 -3.24 -4.08
N TYR A 225 5.34 -2.51 -2.98
CA TYR A 225 5.86 -1.16 -2.83
C TYR A 225 6.78 -1.12 -1.61
N PHE A 226 7.98 -0.61 -1.80
CA PHE A 226 8.93 -0.35 -0.74
C PHE A 226 9.24 1.14 -0.72
N ILE A 227 9.21 1.73 0.48
CA ILE A 227 9.62 3.10 0.73
C ILE A 227 10.96 3.09 1.45
N TRP A 228 11.85 4.00 1.07
CA TRP A 228 13.09 4.27 1.74
C TRP A 228 13.32 5.77 1.84
N ASP A 229 13.22 6.28 3.07
CA ASP A 229 13.72 7.61 3.40
C ASP A 229 15.04 7.40 4.14
N ASP A 230 16.14 7.38 3.37
CA ASP A 230 17.48 7.02 3.83
C ASP A 230 18.07 8.01 4.84
N GLN A 231 17.43 9.16 5.04
CA GLN A 231 17.74 10.10 6.11
C GLN A 231 17.06 9.76 7.44
N THR A 232 16.03 8.91 7.45
CA THR A 232 15.21 8.66 8.64
C THR A 232 15.14 7.20 9.08
N GLY A 233 15.48 6.25 8.21
CA GLY A 233 15.48 4.84 8.57
C GLY A 233 15.64 3.88 7.40
N PRO A 234 15.60 2.58 7.69
CA PRO A 234 15.76 1.55 6.67
C PRO A 234 14.55 1.46 5.74
N GLN A 235 14.78 0.88 4.56
CA GLN A 235 13.73 0.55 3.61
C GLN A 235 12.69 -0.38 4.25
N ARG A 236 11.41 -0.14 3.95
CA ARG A 236 10.30 -0.97 4.44
C ARG A 236 9.20 -1.11 3.41
N ARG A 237 8.40 -2.17 3.52
CA ARG A 237 7.22 -2.37 2.68
C ARG A 237 6.09 -1.41 3.07
N VAL A 238 5.36 -0.93 2.07
CA VAL A 238 4.13 -0.13 2.17
C VAL A 238 3.06 -0.70 1.24
N SER A 239 1.83 -0.23 1.39
CA SER A 239 0.70 -0.66 0.54
C SER A 239 0.73 -0.06 -0.86
N SER A 240 1.29 1.15 -1.00
CA SER A 240 1.33 1.91 -2.24
C SER A 240 2.32 3.06 -2.12
N VAL A 241 2.54 3.79 -3.21
CA VAL A 241 3.05 5.17 -3.17
C VAL A 241 2.07 6.05 -2.40
N PHE A 242 2.54 7.20 -1.91
CA PHE A 242 1.74 8.12 -1.12
C PHE A 242 1.22 9.32 -1.94
N SER A 243 0.17 9.96 -1.42
CA SER A 243 -0.32 11.22 -1.97
C SER A 243 0.74 12.32 -1.85
N ARG A 244 0.62 13.37 -2.66
CA ARG A 244 1.48 14.55 -2.57
C ARG A 244 1.54 15.13 -1.17
N ASP A 245 0.40 15.31 -0.52
CA ASP A 245 0.33 15.96 0.78
C ASP A 245 0.96 15.08 1.88
N ASP A 246 0.87 13.75 1.73
CA ASP A 246 1.56 12.81 2.61
C ASP A 246 3.08 12.86 2.41
N LEU A 247 3.56 12.86 1.17
CA LEU A 247 5.00 12.99 0.88
C LEU A 247 5.55 14.33 1.35
N GLN A 248 4.84 15.43 1.10
CA GLN A 248 5.21 16.75 1.60
C GLN A 248 5.31 16.75 3.13
N ARG A 249 4.35 16.12 3.82
CA ARG A 249 4.39 15.98 5.28
C ARG A 249 5.61 15.18 5.75
N LEU A 250 5.98 14.10 5.05
CA LEU A 250 7.18 13.32 5.38
C LEU A 250 8.46 14.13 5.18
N VAL A 251 8.58 14.85 4.07
CA VAL A 251 9.73 15.73 3.82
C VAL A 251 9.82 16.83 4.88
N ASN A 252 8.71 17.51 5.19
CA ASN A 252 8.68 18.57 6.21
C ASN A 252 9.10 18.05 7.60
N ARG A 253 8.74 16.80 7.93
CA ARG A 253 9.10 16.16 9.20
C ARG A 253 10.60 15.98 9.40
N ARG A 254 11.41 15.94 8.34
CA ARG A 254 12.87 15.87 8.47
C ARG A 254 13.43 17.07 9.23
N ALA A 255 12.85 18.26 9.02
CA ALA A 255 13.25 19.47 9.73
C ALA A 255 12.40 19.77 10.97
N SER A 256 11.12 19.37 10.99
CA SER A 256 10.19 19.76 12.05
C SER A 256 10.12 18.82 13.25
N ARG A 257 10.66 17.59 13.15
CA ARG A 257 10.68 16.64 14.26
C ARG A 257 11.55 17.15 15.40
N LYS A 258 11.04 17.02 16.63
CA LYS A 258 11.82 17.30 17.83
C LYS A 258 12.58 16.06 18.26
N GLN A 259 13.68 16.22 18.98
CA GLN A 259 14.27 15.10 19.70
C GLN A 259 13.29 14.63 20.78
N LEU A 260 12.87 13.37 20.73
CA LEU A 260 11.87 12.81 21.63
C LEU A 260 12.37 12.76 23.08
N SER A 261 13.67 12.62 23.30
CA SER A 261 14.30 12.73 24.63
C SER A 261 13.99 14.07 25.31
N GLY A 262 13.91 15.16 24.54
CA GLY A 262 13.59 16.51 25.00
C GLY A 262 12.10 16.79 25.18
N VAL A 263 11.21 15.93 24.67
CA VAL A 263 9.76 16.07 24.90
C VAL A 263 9.45 15.56 26.32
N ALA A 264 9.07 16.47 27.22
CA ALA A 264 8.70 16.12 28.59
C ALA A 264 7.48 15.20 28.63
N ILE A 265 7.51 14.15 29.45
CA ILE A 265 6.35 13.28 29.70
C ILE A 265 5.45 13.98 30.72
N ASP A 266 4.15 14.05 30.42
CA ASP A 266 3.18 14.67 31.33
C ASP A 266 2.80 13.71 32.47
N ASP A 267 3.16 14.09 33.70
CA ASP A 267 2.91 13.32 34.91
C ASP A 267 1.41 13.14 35.21
N ARG A 268 0.54 14.02 34.67
CA ARG A 268 -0.92 13.84 34.75
C ARG A 268 -1.39 12.59 34.00
N ILE A 269 -0.66 12.21 32.95
CA ILE A 269 -0.92 11.01 32.13
C ILE A 269 -0.12 9.82 32.67
N THR A 270 1.14 10.01 33.03
CA THR A 270 2.04 8.93 33.44
C THR A 270 3.01 9.40 34.52
N ASP A 271 2.76 9.01 35.77
CA ASP A 271 3.59 9.33 36.94
C ASP A 271 4.54 8.19 37.36
N ARG A 272 4.24 6.95 36.99
CA ARG A 272 5.02 5.77 37.39
C ARG A 272 6.30 5.62 36.56
N TYR A 273 7.43 5.40 37.23
CA TYR A 273 8.75 5.33 36.60
C TYR A 273 8.83 4.29 35.46
N TYR A 274 8.26 3.10 35.62
CA TYR A 274 8.32 2.03 34.60
C TYR A 274 7.49 2.37 33.35
N GLN A 275 6.41 3.13 33.50
CA GLN A 275 5.62 3.60 32.36
C GLN A 275 6.40 4.68 31.60
N LYS A 276 7.06 5.60 32.32
CA LYS A 276 7.96 6.60 31.71
C LYS A 276 9.11 5.91 30.97
N GLN A 277 9.73 4.89 31.56
CA GLN A 277 10.77 4.08 30.90
C GLN A 277 10.25 3.40 29.64
N ALA A 278 9.06 2.81 29.67
CA ALA A 278 8.44 2.19 28.50
C ALA A 278 8.21 3.20 27.35
N VAL A 279 7.70 4.40 27.67
CA VAL A 279 7.54 5.49 26.68
C VAL A 279 8.89 5.89 26.09
N ARG A 280 9.91 6.09 26.93
CA ARG A 280 11.27 6.46 26.48
C ARG A 280 11.91 5.38 25.63
N ALA A 281 11.74 4.11 25.97
CA ALA A 281 12.27 2.99 25.18
C ALA A 281 11.68 2.96 23.77
N VAL A 282 10.36 3.17 23.63
CA VAL A 282 9.71 3.24 22.31
C VAL A 282 10.18 4.47 21.53
N CYS A 283 10.32 5.63 22.20
CA CYS A 283 10.84 6.84 21.57
C CYS A 283 12.25 6.64 21.01
N ALA A 284 13.16 6.09 21.82
CA ALA A 284 14.54 5.80 21.39
C ALA A 284 14.59 4.81 20.23
N ASN A 285 13.73 3.77 20.26
CA ASN A 285 13.63 2.80 19.17
C ASN A 285 13.16 3.45 17.86
N LEU A 286 12.18 4.35 17.93
CA LEU A 286 11.70 5.11 16.77
C LEU A 286 12.77 6.07 16.23
N GLU A 287 13.50 6.75 17.10
CA GLU A 287 14.64 7.62 16.70
C GLU A 287 15.79 6.83 16.08
N GLY A 288 15.98 5.56 16.48
CA GLY A 288 16.88 4.62 15.82
C GLY A 288 16.39 4.12 14.45
N GLY A 289 15.26 4.60 13.95
CA GLY A 289 14.68 4.20 12.66
C GLY A 289 13.81 2.92 12.72
N HIS A 290 13.61 2.33 13.90
CA HIS A 290 12.81 1.13 14.06
C HIS A 290 11.32 1.47 14.25
N MET A 291 10.49 1.05 13.29
CA MET A 291 9.05 1.36 13.25
C MET A 291 8.17 0.43 14.09
N ARG A 292 8.74 -0.56 14.78
CA ARG A 292 8.01 -1.56 15.56
C ARG A 292 8.62 -1.71 16.94
N SER A 293 7.78 -1.76 17.95
CA SER A 293 8.16 -2.00 19.35
C SER A 293 7.17 -2.97 19.99
N LEU A 294 7.66 -3.82 20.89
CA LEU A 294 6.84 -4.70 21.71
C LEU A 294 7.06 -4.33 23.18
N LEU A 295 5.98 -3.98 23.88
CA LEU A 295 6.00 -3.72 25.31
C LEU A 295 5.32 -4.87 26.05
N VAL A 296 6.06 -5.52 26.94
CA VAL A 296 5.54 -6.58 27.81
C VAL A 296 5.22 -5.97 29.17
N MET A 297 3.94 -5.93 29.52
CA MET A 297 3.45 -5.29 30.75
C MET A 297 2.36 -6.15 31.40
N ALA A 298 2.50 -6.42 32.70
CA ALA A 298 1.52 -7.20 33.45
C ALA A 298 0.13 -6.52 33.48
N THR A 299 -0.93 -7.29 33.65
CA THR A 299 -2.30 -6.75 33.79
C THR A 299 -2.40 -5.87 35.04
N GLY A 300 -3.16 -4.77 34.96
CA GLY A 300 -3.27 -3.78 36.05
C GLY A 300 -2.12 -2.75 36.13
N THR A 301 -1.04 -2.90 35.37
CA THR A 301 0.11 -1.95 35.41
C THR A 301 -0.12 -0.65 34.60
N GLY A 302 -1.30 -0.47 34.00
CA GLY A 302 -1.66 0.79 33.31
C GLY A 302 -1.24 0.88 31.84
N LYS A 303 -1.28 -0.24 31.09
CA LYS A 303 -1.02 -0.29 29.63
C LYS A 303 -1.67 0.85 28.85
N THR A 304 -2.96 1.10 29.08
CA THR A 304 -3.70 2.16 28.38
C THR A 304 -3.12 3.54 28.66
N ARG A 305 -2.77 3.86 29.92
CA ARG A 305 -2.14 5.16 30.27
C ARG A 305 -0.78 5.32 29.59
N THR A 306 0.02 4.25 29.56
CA THR A 306 1.32 4.25 28.84
C THR A 306 1.15 4.55 27.36
N VAL A 307 0.16 3.95 26.68
CA VAL A 307 -0.11 4.19 25.25
C VAL A 307 -0.63 5.61 24.99
N VAL A 308 -1.46 6.15 25.88
CA VAL A 308 -1.91 7.56 25.80
C VAL A 308 -0.73 8.51 25.92
N SER A 309 0.16 8.28 26.89
CA SER A 309 1.37 9.08 27.09
C SER A 309 2.34 8.98 25.92
N LEU A 310 2.49 7.79 25.34
CA LEU A 310 3.25 7.62 24.11
C LEU A 310 2.65 8.42 22.95
N THR A 311 1.32 8.39 22.80
CA THR A 311 0.62 9.15 21.75
C THR A 311 0.85 10.65 21.89
N ASP A 312 0.74 11.17 23.11
CA ASP A 312 1.02 12.56 23.44
C ASP A 312 2.45 12.98 23.07
N VAL A 313 3.44 12.22 23.54
CA VAL A 313 4.87 12.50 23.29
C VAL A 313 5.19 12.47 21.79
N LEU A 314 4.71 11.45 21.07
CA LEU A 314 4.96 11.33 19.63
C LEU A 314 4.24 12.41 18.83
N SER A 315 3.06 12.84 19.26
CA SER A 315 2.31 13.92 18.62
C SER A 315 3.01 15.27 18.83
N ARG A 316 3.34 15.64 20.07
CA ARG A 316 4.08 16.88 20.40
C ARG A 316 5.50 16.90 19.83
N GLY A 317 6.09 15.74 19.59
CA GLY A 317 7.38 15.55 18.91
C GLY A 317 7.29 15.62 17.38
N GLY A 318 6.10 15.64 16.78
CA GLY A 318 5.90 15.70 15.33
C GLY A 318 6.12 14.38 14.57
N TYR A 319 6.10 13.24 15.26
CA TYR A 319 6.31 11.92 14.66
C TYR A 319 5.03 11.31 14.11
N VAL A 320 3.90 11.56 14.79
CA VAL A 320 2.58 11.05 14.41
C VAL A 320 1.59 12.18 14.21
N THR A 321 0.61 11.94 13.36
CA THR A 321 -0.54 12.84 13.16
C THR A 321 -1.83 12.15 13.57
N ASN A 322 -1.95 10.86 13.22
CA ASN A 322 -3.07 10.01 13.57
C ASN A 322 -2.57 8.79 14.34
N THR A 323 -3.34 8.35 15.32
CA THR A 323 -3.09 7.13 16.10
C THR A 323 -4.31 6.23 16.00
N LEU A 324 -4.10 4.98 15.58
CA LEU A 324 -5.13 3.94 15.59
C LEU A 324 -4.90 3.03 16.80
N PHE A 325 -5.86 3.02 17.71
CA PHE A 325 -5.88 2.09 18.85
C PHE A 325 -6.77 0.90 18.52
N LEU A 326 -6.22 -0.32 18.63
CA LEU A 326 -6.92 -1.57 18.37
C LEU A 326 -7.02 -2.39 19.66
N ALA A 327 -8.19 -2.99 19.88
CA ALA A 327 -8.40 -3.96 20.95
C ALA A 327 -9.36 -5.05 20.47
N ASP A 328 -9.23 -6.22 21.08
CA ASP A 328 -9.96 -7.42 20.69
C ASP A 328 -11.47 -7.34 20.97
N ARG A 329 -11.86 -6.73 22.10
CA ARG A 329 -13.27 -6.60 22.52
C ARG A 329 -13.77 -5.17 22.37
N THR A 330 -15.00 -5.01 21.89
CA THR A 330 -15.67 -3.71 21.73
C THR A 330 -15.71 -2.88 23.02
N ALA A 331 -15.97 -3.53 24.17
CA ALA A 331 -15.95 -2.88 25.48
C ALA A 331 -14.57 -2.28 25.83
N LEU A 332 -13.48 -2.94 25.44
CA LEU A 332 -12.12 -2.44 25.67
C LEU A 332 -11.81 -1.22 24.79
N VAL A 333 -12.35 -1.17 23.57
CA VAL A 333 -12.26 0.01 22.70
C VAL A 333 -12.98 1.19 23.34
N GLY A 334 -14.19 0.97 23.88
CA GLY A 334 -14.95 2.00 24.60
C GLY A 334 -14.18 2.55 25.82
N GLN A 335 -13.68 1.66 26.67
CA GLN A 335 -12.87 2.05 27.84
C GLN A 335 -11.61 2.82 27.44
N ALA A 336 -10.91 2.38 26.39
CA ALA A 336 -9.74 3.10 25.89
C ALA A 336 -10.11 4.50 25.39
N LYS A 337 -11.19 4.64 24.61
CA LYS A 337 -11.70 5.92 24.13
C LYS A 337 -11.94 6.91 25.28
N ASP A 338 -12.58 6.46 26.36
CA ASP A 338 -12.86 7.33 27.51
C ASP A 338 -11.58 7.79 28.22
N VAL A 339 -10.58 6.90 28.32
CA VAL A 339 -9.26 7.24 28.87
C VAL A 339 -8.53 8.25 27.98
N PHE A 340 -8.55 8.05 26.65
CA PHE A 340 -7.99 9.02 25.69
C PHE A 340 -8.69 10.38 25.79
N LYS A 341 -10.03 10.41 25.83
CA LYS A 341 -10.82 11.64 25.94
C LYS A 341 -10.51 12.40 27.23
N LYS A 342 -10.34 11.69 28.34
CA LYS A 342 -10.03 12.28 29.65
C LYS A 342 -8.61 12.87 29.69
N LEU A 343 -7.63 12.17 29.13
CA LEU A 343 -6.21 12.50 29.29
C LEU A 343 -5.65 13.36 28.15
N LEU A 344 -6.29 13.34 26.98
CA LEU A 344 -5.92 14.13 25.80
C LEU A 344 -7.16 14.83 25.21
N PRO A 345 -7.77 15.77 25.96
CA PRO A 345 -9.04 16.40 25.56
C PRO A 345 -8.95 17.19 24.26
N GLU A 346 -7.77 17.71 23.90
CA GLU A 346 -7.53 18.48 22.68
C GLU A 346 -7.40 17.60 21.42
N MET A 347 -7.24 16.27 21.57
CA MET A 347 -7.15 15.38 20.43
C MET A 347 -8.55 14.99 19.94
N SER A 348 -8.79 15.12 18.64
CA SER A 348 -10.00 14.61 18.01
C SER A 348 -10.04 13.08 18.07
N LEU A 349 -11.16 12.52 18.54
CA LEU A 349 -11.34 11.08 18.72
C LEU A 349 -12.52 10.57 17.90
N CYS A 350 -12.30 9.47 17.17
CA CYS A 350 -13.33 8.75 16.45
C CYS A 350 -13.36 7.29 16.94
N ASN A 351 -14.56 6.77 17.20
CA ASN A 351 -14.76 5.34 17.43
C ASN A 351 -15.51 4.76 16.24
N LEU A 352 -14.82 3.95 15.44
CA LEU A 352 -15.35 3.33 14.22
C LEU A 352 -16.50 2.34 14.48
N LEU A 353 -16.76 1.97 15.74
CA LEU A 353 -17.91 1.14 16.12
C LEU A 353 -19.20 1.95 16.28
N SER A 354 -19.10 3.23 16.64
CA SER A 354 -20.26 4.09 16.94
C SER A 354 -20.47 5.19 15.90
N ASN A 355 -19.43 5.55 15.17
CA ASN A 355 -19.45 6.61 14.17
C ASN A 355 -19.41 5.93 12.79
N LYS A 356 -20.58 5.67 12.21
CA LYS A 356 -20.71 5.20 10.82
C LYS A 356 -20.90 6.38 9.89
#